data_AF-A0A497N246-F1
#
_entry.id   AF-A0A497N246-F1
#
_cell.length_a   1.000
_cell.length_b   1.000
_cell.length_c   1.000
_cell.angle_alpha   90.00
_cell.angle_beta   90.00
_cell.angle_gamma   90.00
#
_symmetry.space_group_name_H-M   'P 1'
#
loop_
_entity.id
_entity.type
_entity.pdbx_description
1 polymer ?
#
loop_
_entity_poly.entity_id
_entity_poly.type
_entity_poly.pdbx_seq_one_letter_code
_entity_poly.pdbx_strand_id
1 'polypeptide(L)'
;EVREECGLDVEPVKLLTVYDSINRDEEGRVRFHYILFEFLCRVVGGELAPSSDALEVRWVPLEKLEELPMNPGTIRFIRRVAADREGTSRASY
;
A
#
# COMPACT_ATOMS: atom_id res chain seq x y z
N GLU A 1 -11.44 0.12 3.44
CA GLU A 1 -9.96 0.09 3.62
C GLU A 1 -9.54 -0.92 4.69
N VAL A 2 -8.44 -0.75 5.43
CA VAL A 2 -7.79 -1.87 6.18
C VAL A 2 -8.70 -2.67 7.12
N ARG A 3 -9.49 -2.04 8.00
CA ARG A 3 -10.40 -2.78 8.89
C ARG A 3 -11.51 -3.48 8.11
N GLU A 4 -12.06 -2.79 7.13
CA GLU A 4 -13.17 -3.27 6.31
C GLU A 4 -12.74 -4.42 5.40
N GLU A 5 -11.55 -4.36 4.80
CA GLU A 5 -11.04 -5.31 3.80
C GLU A 5 -10.24 -6.47 4.42
N CYS A 6 -9.53 -6.22 5.53
CA CYS A 6 -8.59 -7.16 6.15
C CYS A 6 -8.90 -7.53 7.61
N GLY A 7 -9.93 -6.94 8.22
CA GLY A 7 -10.31 -7.21 9.61
C GLY A 7 -9.36 -6.65 10.67
N LEU A 8 -8.30 -5.94 10.26
CA LEU A 8 -7.26 -5.42 11.15
C LEU A 8 -7.55 -3.98 11.59
N ASP A 9 -7.41 -3.73 12.89
CA ASP A 9 -7.34 -2.37 13.43
C ASP A 9 -5.89 -1.88 13.34
N VAL A 10 -5.70 -0.72 12.72
CA VAL A 10 -4.37 -0.15 12.47
C VAL A 10 -4.28 1.31 12.85
N GLU A 11 -3.08 1.72 13.28
CA GLU A 11 -2.71 3.11 13.52
C GLU A 11 -1.76 3.59 12.41
N PRO A 12 -2.08 4.68 11.69
CA PRO A 12 -1.15 5.29 10.74
C PRO A 12 0.08 5.85 11.47
N VAL A 13 1.27 5.41 11.07
CA VAL A 13 2.55 5.82 11.67
C VAL A 13 3.24 6.89 10.83
N LYS A 14 3.13 6.79 9.49
CA LYS A 14 3.79 7.71 8.57
C LYS A 14 3.06 7.75 7.23
N LEU A 15 2.85 8.95 6.69
CA LEU A 15 2.51 9.11 5.27
C LEU A 15 3.80 8.90 4.45
N LEU A 16 3.82 7.86 3.62
CA LEU A 16 4.99 7.48 2.82
C LEU A 16 5.04 8.30 1.54
N THR A 17 3.90 8.48 0.86
CA THR A 17 3.81 9.26 -0.38
C THR A 17 2.36 9.63 -0.69
N VAL A 18 2.20 10.62 -1.56
CA VAL A 18 0.93 10.97 -2.20
C VAL A 18 1.13 10.83 -3.71
N TYR A 19 0.34 9.98 -4.35
CA TYR A 19 0.35 9.81 -5.80
C TYR A 19 -0.79 10.60 -6.42
N ASP A 20 -0.47 11.41 -7.42
CA ASP A 20 -1.45 12.09 -8.27
C ASP A 20 -1.47 11.40 -9.63
N SER A 21 -2.59 10.74 -9.96
CA SER A 21 -2.75 9.94 -11.16
C SER A 21 -3.91 10.44 -12.00
N ILE A 22 -3.59 11.05 -13.14
CA ILE A 22 -4.56 11.51 -14.15
C ILE A 22 -4.56 10.51 -15.31
N ASN A 23 -5.62 9.71 -15.42
CA ASN A 23 -5.86 8.84 -16.55
C ASN A 23 -6.67 9.57 -17.62
N ARG A 24 -6.20 9.52 -18.87
CA ARG A 24 -6.85 10.17 -20.02
C ARG A 24 -7.34 9.13 -21.02
N ASP A 25 -8.43 9.44 -21.71
CA ASP A 25 -8.96 8.64 -22.82
C ASP A 25 -8.16 8.85 -24.12
N GLU A 26 -8.56 8.18 -25.19
CA GLU A 26 -7.91 8.25 -26.50
C GLU A 26 -8.00 9.65 -27.12
N GLU A 27 -9.00 10.45 -26.75
CA GLU A 27 -9.15 11.85 -27.16
C GLU A 27 -8.40 12.84 -26.24
N GLY A 28 -7.65 12.33 -25.26
CA GLY A 28 -6.85 13.13 -24.31
C GLY A 28 -7.67 13.80 -23.20
N ARG A 29 -8.97 13.51 -23.07
CA ARG A 29 -9.81 14.01 -21.99
C ARG A 29 -9.55 13.23 -20.72
N VAL A 30 -9.72 13.87 -19.56
CA VAL A 30 -9.59 13.19 -18.28
C VAL A 30 -10.73 12.18 -18.14
N ARG A 31 -10.37 10.90 -18.03
CA ARG A 31 -11.31 9.81 -17.76
C ARG A 31 -11.43 9.58 -16.26
N PHE A 32 -10.29 9.54 -15.57
CA PHE A 32 -10.22 9.39 -14.13
C PHE A 32 -9.10 10.25 -13.54
N HIS A 33 -9.31 10.77 -12.35
CA HIS A 33 -8.28 11.46 -11.57
C HIS A 33 -8.33 10.90 -10.15
N TYR A 34 -7.23 10.30 -9.71
CA TYR A 34 -7.09 9.71 -8.39
C TYR A 34 -5.93 10.37 -7.65
N ILE A 35 -6.16 10.63 -6.36
CA ILE A 35 -5.09 10.96 -5.42
C ILE A 35 -5.01 9.81 -4.43
N LEU A 36 -3.87 9.12 -4.38
CA LEU A 36 -3.66 7.98 -3.49
C LEU A 36 -2.70 8.39 -2.37
N PHE A 37 -3.08 8.10 -1.13
CA PHE A 37 -2.26 8.34 0.05
C PHE A 37 -1.76 7.00 0.58
N GLU A 38 -0.44 6.80 0.55
CA GLU A 38 0.16 5.55 1.01
C GLU A 38 0.65 5.70 2.45
N PHE A 39 0.04 5.00 3.38
CA PHE A 39 0.40 5.05 4.80
C PHE A 39 1.16 3.80 5.24
N LEU A 40 2.24 4.00 5.99
CA LEU A 40 2.78 2.97 6.85
C LEU A 40 1.93 2.89 8.11
N CYS A 41 1.36 1.73 8.37
CA CYS A 41 0.50 1.49 9.53
C CYS A 41 1.12 0.46 10.49
N ARG A 42 0.72 0.54 11.76
CA ARG A 42 0.99 -0.46 12.79
C ARG A 42 -0.31 -1.16 13.15
N VAL A 43 -0.31 -2.49 13.16
CA VAL A 43 -1.46 -3.27 13.66
C VAL A 43 -1.56 -3.08 15.18
N VAL A 44 -2.74 -2.72 15.65
CA VAL A 44 -3.04 -2.48 17.08
C VAL A 44 -4.16 -3.37 17.60
N GLY A 45 -4.81 -4.14 16.73
CA GLY A 45 -5.89 -5.06 17.08
C GLY A 45 -6.53 -5.69 15.85
N GLY A 46 -7.68 -6.32 16.07
CA GLY A 46 -8.42 -7.04 15.05
C GLY A 46 -7.87 -8.44 14.78
N GLU A 47 -8.52 -9.14 13.85
CA GLU A 47 -8.15 -10.47 13.40
C GLU A 47 -8.05 -10.46 11.87
N LEU A 48 -6.99 -11.08 11.35
CA LEU A 48 -6.75 -11.11 9.92
C LEU A 48 -7.83 -11.94 9.22
N ALA A 49 -8.75 -11.29 8.52
CA ALA A 49 -9.84 -11.94 7.82
C ALA A 49 -10.22 -11.15 6.56
N PRO A 50 -10.51 -11.82 5.45
CA PRO A 50 -11.01 -11.15 4.25
C PRO A 50 -12.46 -10.70 4.47
N SER A 51 -12.90 -9.73 3.67
CA SER A 51 -14.27 -9.22 3.67
C SER A 51 -14.93 -9.37 2.30
N SER A 52 -16.15 -8.84 2.13
CA SER A 52 -16.92 -9.05 0.89
C SER A 52 -16.28 -8.47 -0.38
N ASP A 53 -15.39 -7.49 -0.22
CA ASP A 53 -14.65 -6.80 -1.29
C ASP A 53 -13.23 -7.36 -1.51
N ALA A 54 -12.77 -8.33 -0.70
CA ALA A 54 -11.47 -8.97 -0.82
C ALA A 54 -11.60 -10.51 -0.78
N LEU A 55 -11.13 -11.20 -1.81
CA LEU A 55 -11.24 -12.67 -1.89
C LEU A 55 -10.29 -13.41 -0.92
N GLU A 56 -9.16 -12.78 -0.59
CA GLU A 56 -8.11 -13.37 0.25
C GLU A 56 -7.36 -12.25 0.98
N VAL A 57 -6.91 -12.54 2.20
CA VAL A 57 -5.93 -11.73 2.91
C VAL A 57 -4.85 -12.64 3.52
N ARG A 58 -3.58 -12.24 3.39
CA ARG A 58 -2.44 -12.97 3.97
C ARG A 58 -1.25 -12.06 4.19
N TRP A 59 -0.41 -12.42 5.15
CA TRP A 59 0.93 -11.85 5.27
C TRP A 59 1.85 -12.50 4.22
N VAL A 60 2.59 -11.68 3.48
CA VAL A 60 3.51 -12.15 2.44
C VAL A 60 4.92 -11.62 2.75
N PRO A 61 5.95 -12.50 2.79
CA PRO A 61 7.34 -12.08 2.88
C PRO A 61 7.73 -11.18 1.69
N LEU A 62 8.57 -10.17 1.93
CA LEU A 62 8.95 -9.21 0.89
C LEU A 62 9.64 -9.87 -0.31
N GLU A 63 10.33 -10.99 -0.09
CA GLU A 63 11.06 -11.76 -1.08
C GLU A 63 10.13 -12.46 -2.08
N LYS A 64 8.83 -12.57 -1.78
CA LYS A 64 7.83 -13.24 -2.61
C LYS A 64 6.90 -12.28 -3.36
N LEU A 65 7.15 -10.96 -3.30
CA LEU A 65 6.26 -9.98 -3.92
C LEU A 65 6.11 -10.18 -5.44
N GLU A 66 7.18 -10.63 -6.10
CA GLU A 66 7.22 -10.89 -7.54
C GLU A 66 6.38 -12.11 -7.95
N GLU A 67 5.99 -12.97 -7.01
CA GLU A 67 5.11 -14.12 -7.25
C GLU A 67 3.62 -13.73 -7.24
N LEU A 68 3.28 -12.51 -6.80
CA LEU A 68 1.90 -12.04 -6.68
C LEU A 68 1.41 -11.38 -7.99
N PRO A 69 0.11 -11.54 -8.34
CA PRO A 69 -0.50 -10.81 -9.45
C PRO A 69 -0.72 -9.33 -9.08
N MET A 70 0.37 -8.57 -9.00
CA MET A 70 0.40 -7.19 -8.50
C MET A 70 0.97 -6.23 -9.55
N ASN A 71 0.53 -4.97 -9.52
CA ASN A 71 1.10 -3.93 -10.37
C ASN A 71 2.62 -3.76 -10.11
N PRO A 72 3.48 -3.78 -11.15
CA PRO A 72 4.92 -3.62 -11.00
C PRO A 72 5.35 -2.32 -10.28
N GLY A 73 4.58 -1.24 -10.41
CA GLY A 73 4.79 0.01 -9.69
C GLY A 73 4.63 -0.15 -8.18
N THR A 74 3.61 -0.89 -7.75
CA THR A 74 3.37 -1.21 -6.33
C THR A 74 4.51 -2.05 -5.76
N ILE A 75 4.97 -3.07 -6.49
CA ILE A 75 6.13 -3.90 -6.08
C ILE A 75 7.37 -3.02 -5.87
N ARG A 76 7.70 -2.15 -6.84
CA ARG A 76 8.84 -1.22 -6.74
C ARG A 76 8.70 -0.26 -5.55
N PHE A 77 7.50 0.25 -5.30
CA PHE A 77 7.22 1.13 -4.17
C PHE A 77 7.46 0.41 -2.83
N ILE A 78 6.90 -0.78 -2.63
CA ILE A 78 7.07 -1.57 -1.41
C ILE A 78 8.57 -1.86 -1.16
N ARG A 79 9.32 -2.28 -2.19
CA ARG A 79 10.76 -2.55 -2.10
C ARG A 79 11.55 -1.32 -1.67
N ARG A 80 11.28 -0.16 -2.29
CA ARG A 80 11.95 1.10 -1.94
C ARG A 80 11.71 1.46 -0.48
N VAL A 81 10.46 1.42 -0.03
CA VAL A 81 10.09 1.75 1.36
C VAL A 81 10.74 0.78 2.34
N ALA A 82 10.80 -0.52 2.02
CA ALA A 82 11.44 -1.51 2.87
C ALA A 82 12.95 -1.22 3.02
N ALA A 83 13.66 -0.96 1.93
CA ALA A 83 15.09 -0.63 1.96
C ALA A 83 15.39 0.65 2.76
N ASP A 84 14.56 1.69 2.60
CA ASP A 84 14.70 2.95 3.35
C ASP A 84 14.57 2.72 4.87
N ARG A 85 13.75 1.75 5.30
CA ARG A 85 13.60 1.39 6.72
C ARG A 85 14.79 0.61 7.28
N GLU A 86 15.37 -0.29 6.50
CA GLU A 86 16.58 -1.03 6.90
C GLU A 86 17.82 -0.13 6.97
N GLY A 87 17.88 0.91 6.13
CA GLY A 87 18.97 1.90 6.13
C GLY A 87 18.85 3.03 7.17
N THR A 88 17.71 3.17 7.86
CA THR A 88 17.50 4.26 8.81
C THR A 88 17.85 3.84 10.24
N SER A 89 19.15 3.87 10.56
CA SER A 89 19.62 4.27 11.89
C SER A 89 19.73 5.80 11.91
N ARG A 90 18.92 6.45 12.76
CA ARG A 90 18.94 7.89 13.12
C ARG A 90 19.13 8.89 11.97
N ALA A 91 18.02 9.48 11.52
CA ALA A 91 18.01 10.90 11.20
C ALA A 91 16.84 11.56 11.96
N SER A 92 17.20 12.18 13.07
CA SER A 92 16.35 13.12 13.79
C SER A 92 16.11 14.34 12.89
N TYR A 93 14.85 14.77 12.78
CA TYR A 93 14.52 16.14 12.40
C TYR A 93 14.77 17.07 13.58
#